data_AF-A0A151PHX5-F1
#
_entry.id   AF-A0A151PHX5-F1
#
_cell.length_a   1.000
_cell.length_b   1.000
_cell.length_c   1.000
_cell.angle_alpha   90.00
_cell.angle_beta   90.00
_cell.angle_gamma   90.00
#
_symmetry.space_group_name_H-M   'P 1'
#
loop_
_entity.id
_entity.type
_entity.pdbx_description
1 polymer ?
#
loop_
_entity_poly.entity_id
_entity_poly.type
_entity_poly.pdbx_seq_one_letter_code
_entity_poly.pdbx_strand_id
1 'polypeptide(L)'
;MPASVFLPGCCSFGLLHLPAVQPSVELLESIKLHLKRPVWINADILPGPNGSNAVVDAKFFLDIVTSFFPDVTLSLGWTTGCQLQRCKEGYSWAMVKEMAEICNALTQPITFPVRAALVWQSKSELLWLLQQSERYSLTVWTGKQDQYSTEDLLHIRENFDKSRVYYDILEPQNSEFKKAIGIEI
;
A
#
# COMPACT_ATOMS: atom_id res chain seq x y z
N MET A 1 -21.87 -1.81 -8.91
CA MET A 1 -21.41 -1.11 -7.70
C MET A 1 -20.16 -0.32 -8.08
N PRO A 2 -20.13 1.01 -7.91
CA PRO A 2 -18.98 1.80 -8.34
C PRO A 2 -17.80 1.42 -7.44
N ALA A 3 -16.73 0.93 -8.06
CA ALA A 3 -15.53 0.49 -7.38
C ALA A 3 -14.73 1.70 -6.92
N SER A 4 -14.14 1.57 -5.74
CA SER A 4 -13.27 2.50 -5.01
C SER A 4 -12.28 3.24 -5.91
N VAL A 5 -12.70 4.43 -6.29
CA VAL A 5 -11.84 5.48 -6.80
C VAL A 5 -11.79 6.54 -5.72
N PHE A 6 -10.59 6.76 -5.21
CA PHE A 6 -10.29 7.45 -3.94
C PHE A 6 -10.82 6.68 -2.72
N LEU A 7 -10.12 6.81 -1.59
CA LEU A 7 -10.67 6.55 -0.26
C LEU A 7 -11.21 7.89 0.29
N PRO A 8 -12.35 8.43 -0.19
CA PRO A 8 -12.95 9.59 0.45
C PRO A 8 -13.49 9.13 1.81
N GLY A 9 -12.64 9.12 2.84
CA GLY A 9 -13.08 8.58 4.13
C GLY A 9 -12.05 8.00 5.07
N CYS A 10 -10.77 7.86 4.71
CA CYS A 10 -9.75 7.33 5.64
C CYS A 10 -8.66 8.37 5.92
N CYS A 11 -8.17 8.41 7.16
CA CYS A 11 -6.99 9.19 7.54
C CYS A 11 -5.76 8.28 7.41
N SER A 12 -4.85 8.60 6.50
CA SER A 12 -3.59 7.86 6.32
C SER A 12 -2.44 8.60 7.01
N PHE A 13 -1.67 7.88 7.84
CA PHE A 13 -0.48 8.41 8.51
C PHE A 13 0.75 7.63 8.06
N GLY A 14 1.68 8.30 7.39
CA GLY A 14 2.96 7.72 6.96
C GLY A 14 4.04 7.90 8.02
N LEU A 15 4.62 6.79 8.49
CA LEU A 15 5.73 6.79 9.43
C LEU A 15 7.00 6.33 8.73
N LEU A 16 7.88 7.29 8.45
CA LEU A 16 9.09 7.10 7.63
C LEU A 16 10.38 7.00 8.48
N HIS A 17 10.30 7.23 9.80
CA HIS A 17 11.47 7.29 10.66
C HIS A 17 11.16 6.71 12.05
N LEU A 18 11.98 5.74 12.49
CA LEU A 18 11.76 4.98 13.73
C LEU A 18 11.54 5.85 14.98
N PRO A 19 12.39 6.86 15.28
CA PRO A 19 12.18 7.78 16.40
C PRO A 19 10.85 8.55 16.38
N ALA A 20 10.22 8.69 15.21
CA ALA A 20 8.96 9.41 15.07
C ALA A 20 7.74 8.48 15.24
N VAL A 21 7.92 7.15 15.19
CA VAL A 21 6.82 6.18 15.27
C VAL A 21 6.08 6.34 16.60
N GLN A 22 6.77 6.18 17.72
CA GLN A 22 6.14 6.21 19.04
C GLN A 22 5.45 7.56 19.35
N PRO A 23 6.11 8.73 19.22
CA PRO A 23 5.46 10.01 19.51
C PRO A 23 4.24 10.28 18.60
N SER A 24 4.29 9.81 17.35
CA SER A 24 3.18 10.01 16.40
C SER A 24 1.99 9.12 16.73
N VAL A 25 2.23 7.88 17.16
CA VAL A 25 1.19 6.94 17.61
C VAL A 25 0.57 7.41 18.93
N GLU A 26 1.36 7.91 19.88
CA GLU A 26 0.86 8.51 21.13
C GLU A 26 0.00 9.75 20.87
N LEU A 27 0.43 10.64 19.96
CA LEU A 27 -0.37 11.80 19.56
C LEU A 27 -1.68 11.35 18.90
N LEU A 28 -1.63 10.37 18.01
CA LEU A 28 -2.82 9.83 17.35
C LEU A 28 -3.80 9.21 18.38
N GLU A 29 -3.27 8.55 19.42
CA GLU A 29 -4.10 7.98 20.48
C GLU A 29 -4.84 9.08 21.25
N SER A 30 -4.15 10.19 21.56
CA SER A 30 -4.75 11.32 22.28
C SER A 30 -5.96 11.93 21.55
N ILE A 31 -6.02 11.80 20.22
CA ILE A 31 -7.12 12.29 19.39
C ILE A 31 -8.06 11.19 18.91
N LYS A 32 -7.86 9.91 19.30
CA LYS A 32 -8.58 8.74 18.78
C LYS A 32 -10.10 8.88 18.85
N LEU A 33 -10.63 9.44 19.94
CA LEU A 33 -12.08 9.67 20.13
C LEU A 33 -12.66 10.73 19.18
N HIS A 34 -11.82 11.58 18.59
CA HIS A 34 -12.23 12.61 17.64
C HIS A 34 -12.13 12.13 16.18
N LEU A 35 -11.56 10.95 15.93
CA LEU A 35 -11.43 10.38 14.61
C LEU A 35 -12.79 9.83 14.16
N LYS A 36 -13.40 10.50 13.18
CA LYS A 36 -14.71 10.12 12.60
C LYS A 36 -14.60 9.07 11.50
N ARG A 37 -13.39 8.55 11.25
CA ARG A 37 -13.00 7.81 10.06
C ARG A 37 -11.99 6.73 10.43
N PRO A 38 -12.01 5.57 9.76
CA PRO A 38 -10.98 4.56 9.94
C PRO A 38 -9.58 5.12 9.67
N VAL A 39 -8.61 4.65 10.46
CA VAL A 39 -7.21 5.07 10.36
C VAL A 39 -6.40 3.99 9.68
N TRP A 40 -5.58 4.41 8.72
CA TRP A 40 -4.60 3.57 8.06
C TRP A 40 -3.22 4.05 8.49
N ILE A 41 -2.38 3.13 8.97
CA ILE A 41 -0.99 3.45 9.35
C ILE A 41 -0.06 2.82 8.34
N ASN A 42 0.71 3.66 7.66
CA ASN A 42 1.58 3.28 6.55
C ASN A 42 3.06 3.29 6.94
N ALA A 43 3.78 2.24 6.60
CA ALA A 43 5.24 2.19 6.68
C ALA A 43 5.83 1.24 5.64
N ASP A 44 7.00 1.59 5.12
CA ASP A 44 7.83 0.66 4.36
C ASP A 44 8.72 -0.10 5.34
N ILE A 45 8.42 -1.39 5.50
CA ILE A 45 9.05 -2.26 6.50
C ILE A 45 10.03 -3.28 5.87
N LEU A 46 10.04 -3.40 4.54
CA LEU A 46 10.91 -4.29 3.79
C LEU A 46 11.59 -3.57 2.61
N PRO A 47 12.77 -4.02 2.18
CA PRO A 47 13.41 -3.51 0.98
C PRO A 47 12.69 -4.03 -0.26
N GLY A 48 12.34 -3.14 -1.17
CA GLY A 48 11.62 -3.48 -2.39
C GLY A 48 12.50 -3.41 -3.63
N PRO A 49 11.88 -3.48 -4.82
CA PRO A 49 12.60 -3.38 -6.08
C PRO A 49 13.40 -2.08 -6.17
N ASN A 50 14.71 -2.21 -6.34
CA ASN A 50 15.68 -1.12 -6.35
C ASN A 50 15.66 -0.23 -5.08
N GLY A 51 15.00 -0.68 -4.01
CA GLY A 51 14.88 0.04 -2.75
C GLY A 51 16.19 0.11 -1.98
N SER A 52 16.30 1.09 -1.10
CA SER A 52 17.38 1.12 -0.11
C SER A 52 17.03 0.23 1.10
N ASN A 53 18.05 -0.22 1.82
CA ASN A 53 17.89 -0.95 3.08
C ASN A 53 17.44 -0.06 4.25
N ALA A 54 17.14 1.22 4.00
CA ALA A 54 16.64 2.16 5.01
C ALA A 54 15.14 1.93 5.25
N VAL A 55 14.82 0.77 5.80
CA VAL A 55 13.46 0.36 6.18
C VAL A 55 13.22 0.69 7.65
N VAL A 56 11.95 0.89 8.01
CA VAL A 56 11.56 0.92 9.42
C VAL A 56 11.72 -0.50 9.98
N ASP A 57 12.24 -0.66 11.20
CA ASP A 57 12.26 -1.95 11.89
C ASP A 57 10.83 -2.50 11.98
N ALA A 58 10.56 -3.55 11.21
CA ALA A 58 9.23 -4.12 11.05
C ALA A 58 8.65 -4.55 12.40
N LYS A 59 9.43 -5.24 13.23
CA LYS A 59 8.95 -5.77 14.50
C LYS A 59 8.63 -4.65 15.47
N PHE A 60 9.56 -3.70 15.65
CA PHE A 60 9.36 -2.56 16.53
C PHE A 60 8.14 -1.72 16.12
N PHE A 61 8.00 -1.46 14.82
CA PHE A 61 6.87 -0.72 14.28
C PHE A 61 5.53 -1.43 14.53
N LEU A 62 5.46 -2.72 14.19
CA LEU A 62 4.23 -3.50 14.35
C LEU A 62 3.86 -3.67 15.83
N ASP A 63 4.82 -3.95 16.70
CA ASP A 63 4.59 -4.09 18.14
C ASP A 63 4.00 -2.79 18.73
N ILE A 64 4.55 -1.63 18.37
CA ILE A 64 4.03 -0.34 18.85
C ILE A 64 2.66 -0.06 18.27
N VAL A 65 2.49 -0.15 16.95
CA VAL A 65 1.22 0.23 16.32
C VAL A 65 0.08 -0.66 16.80
N THR A 66 0.29 -1.96 16.86
CA THR A 66 -0.76 -2.92 17.26
C THR A 66 -1.08 -2.88 18.75
N SER A 67 -0.15 -2.43 19.60
CA SER A 67 -0.38 -2.18 21.03
C SER A 67 -1.37 -1.03 21.25
N PHE A 68 -1.21 0.09 20.52
CA PHE A 68 -2.08 1.28 20.66
C PHE A 68 -3.37 1.18 19.83
N PHE A 69 -3.30 0.51 18.68
CA PHE A 69 -4.40 0.40 17.72
C PHE A 69 -4.57 -1.04 17.21
N PRO A 70 -5.15 -1.93 18.02
CA PRO A 70 -5.33 -3.33 17.63
C PRO A 70 -6.23 -3.52 16.41
N ASP A 71 -7.19 -2.60 16.17
CA ASP A 71 -8.17 -2.67 15.08
C ASP A 71 -7.81 -1.78 13.86
N VAL A 72 -6.56 -1.33 13.77
CA VAL A 72 -6.11 -0.46 12.67
C VAL A 72 -6.00 -1.21 11.34
N THR A 73 -6.13 -0.51 10.22
CA THR A 73 -5.68 -1.05 8.93
C THR A 73 -4.21 -0.72 8.74
N LEU A 74 -3.39 -1.74 8.49
CA LEU A 74 -1.96 -1.57 8.25
C LEU A 74 -1.72 -1.42 6.75
N SER A 75 -0.92 -0.43 6.35
CA SER A 75 -0.43 -0.25 4.98
C SER A 75 1.06 -0.55 4.96
N LEU A 76 1.42 -1.81 4.66
CA LEU A 76 2.78 -2.33 4.83
C LEU A 76 3.48 -2.46 3.49
N GLY A 77 4.42 -1.56 3.24
CA GLY A 77 5.07 -1.39 1.96
C GLY A 77 6.50 -1.93 1.90
N TRP A 78 7.06 -1.77 0.71
CA TRP A 78 8.47 -1.92 0.48
C TRP A 78 9.08 -0.60 0.03
N THR A 79 10.30 -0.31 0.45
CA THR A 79 11.04 0.83 -0.10
C THR A 79 11.27 0.58 -1.59
N THR A 80 10.94 1.55 -2.45
CA THR A 80 11.11 1.43 -3.91
C THR A 80 12.03 2.53 -4.42
N GLY A 81 13.07 2.14 -5.17
CA GLY A 81 13.97 3.08 -5.82
C GLY A 81 13.68 3.19 -7.31
N CYS A 82 12.81 4.11 -7.71
CA CYS A 82 12.50 4.33 -9.12
C CYS A 82 13.29 5.54 -9.64
N GLN A 83 14.50 5.31 -10.17
CA GLN A 83 15.22 6.33 -10.94
C GLN A 83 15.12 6.04 -12.43
N LEU A 84 14.60 7.04 -13.16
CA LEU A 84 14.66 7.30 -14.60
C LEU A 84 15.32 6.19 -15.45
N GLN A 85 14.53 5.18 -15.86
CA GLN A 85 14.83 4.09 -16.83
C GLN A 85 15.19 2.69 -16.26
N ARG A 86 15.19 2.45 -14.94
CA ARG A 86 15.59 1.15 -14.36
C ARG A 86 14.53 0.37 -13.57
N CYS A 87 13.25 0.62 -13.78
CA CYS A 87 12.19 -0.28 -13.28
C CYS A 87 12.06 -1.55 -14.15
N LYS A 88 13.13 -2.34 -14.25
CA LYS A 88 13.10 -3.61 -15.01
C LYS A 88 12.56 -4.78 -14.18
N GLU A 89 12.69 -4.70 -12.87
CA GLU A 89 12.33 -5.76 -11.95
C GLU A 89 11.24 -5.25 -11.01
N GLY A 90 10.14 -5.99 -10.91
CA GLY A 90 9.11 -5.75 -9.92
C GLY A 90 9.43 -6.47 -8.60
N TYR A 91 8.43 -6.53 -7.72
CA TYR A 91 8.43 -7.36 -6.51
C TYR A 91 8.70 -8.84 -6.85
N SER A 92 9.75 -9.40 -6.26
CA SER A 92 10.13 -10.80 -6.48
C SER A 92 9.37 -11.75 -5.54
N TRP A 93 9.41 -13.05 -5.86
CA TRP A 93 8.88 -14.10 -4.98
C TRP A 93 9.43 -14.06 -3.56
N ALA A 94 10.73 -13.77 -3.41
CA ALA A 94 11.35 -13.64 -2.10
C ALA A 94 10.72 -12.48 -1.30
N MET A 95 10.56 -11.33 -1.94
CA MET A 95 9.98 -10.13 -1.31
C MET A 95 8.54 -10.36 -0.84
N VAL A 96 7.69 -10.98 -1.67
CA VAL A 96 6.29 -11.21 -1.29
C VAL A 96 6.14 -12.32 -0.25
N LYS A 97 7.02 -13.32 -0.24
CA LYS A 97 7.02 -14.39 0.78
C LYS A 97 7.45 -13.84 2.14
N GLU A 98 8.51 -13.04 2.18
CA GLU A 98 8.97 -12.39 3.41
C GLU A 98 7.87 -11.48 4.01
N MET A 99 7.20 -10.69 3.17
CA MET A 99 6.06 -9.89 3.61
C MET A 99 4.92 -10.76 4.16
N ALA A 100 4.60 -11.87 3.49
CA ALA A 100 3.56 -12.80 3.95
C ALA A 100 3.90 -13.43 5.30
N GLU A 101 5.17 -13.80 5.53
CA GLU A 101 5.66 -14.36 6.80
C GLU A 101 5.48 -13.38 7.95
N ILE A 102 5.87 -12.12 7.77
CA ILE A 102 5.66 -11.05 8.77
C ILE A 102 4.17 -10.86 9.05
N CYS A 103 3.35 -10.82 8.00
CA CYS A 103 1.92 -10.52 8.11
C CYS A 103 1.10 -11.67 8.72
N ASN A 104 1.59 -12.91 8.66
CA ASN A 104 0.89 -14.09 9.17
C ASN A 104 0.62 -14.02 10.69
N ALA A 105 1.48 -13.32 11.44
CA ALA A 105 1.30 -13.13 12.88
C ALA A 105 0.28 -12.04 13.26
N LEU A 106 -0.14 -11.23 12.29
CA LEU A 106 -1.02 -10.07 12.51
C LEU A 106 -2.49 -10.46 12.34
N THR A 107 -3.40 -9.77 13.03
CA THR A 107 -4.86 -9.97 12.92
C THR A 107 -5.58 -8.85 12.18
N GLN A 108 -4.92 -7.70 12.01
CA GLN A 108 -5.41 -6.49 11.35
C GLN A 108 -5.71 -6.70 9.86
N PRO A 109 -6.62 -5.92 9.26
CA PRO A 109 -6.63 -5.74 7.80
C PRO A 109 -5.31 -5.17 7.30
N ILE A 110 -4.80 -5.67 6.18
CA ILE A 110 -3.50 -5.24 5.63
C ILE A 110 -3.68 -4.89 4.15
N THR A 111 -3.24 -3.70 3.78
CA THR A 111 -3.08 -3.32 2.39
C THR A 111 -1.60 -3.21 2.05
N PHE A 112 -1.20 -3.70 0.88
CA PHE A 112 0.17 -3.61 0.40
C PHE A 112 0.28 -2.47 -0.61
N PRO A 113 0.91 -1.34 -0.25
CA PRO A 113 1.17 -0.27 -1.20
C PRO A 113 2.19 -0.72 -2.24
N VAL A 114 1.71 -0.89 -3.48
CA VAL A 114 2.51 -1.31 -4.63
C VAL A 114 2.55 -0.22 -5.68
N ARG A 115 3.72 0.02 -6.25
CA ARG A 115 3.90 1.04 -7.27
C ARG A 115 3.30 0.57 -8.60
N ALA A 116 2.40 1.33 -9.20
CA ALA A 116 1.67 0.95 -10.42
C ALA A 116 2.59 0.44 -11.54
N ALA A 117 3.71 1.15 -11.77
CA ALA A 117 4.70 0.82 -12.79
C ALA A 117 5.40 -0.54 -12.61
N LEU A 118 5.28 -1.17 -11.42
CA LEU A 118 5.92 -2.45 -11.07
C LEU A 118 4.92 -3.61 -10.99
N VAL A 119 3.61 -3.33 -10.98
CA VAL A 119 2.58 -4.37 -10.78
C VAL A 119 2.55 -5.36 -11.93
N TRP A 120 2.77 -4.89 -13.17
CA TRP A 120 2.77 -5.75 -14.34
C TRP A 120 3.81 -6.87 -14.24
N GLN A 121 5.04 -6.54 -13.85
CA GLN A 121 6.15 -7.49 -13.75
C GLN A 121 5.98 -8.46 -12.57
N SER A 122 5.15 -8.12 -11.59
CA SER A 122 4.95 -8.87 -10.34
C SER A 122 3.55 -9.40 -10.14
N LYS A 123 2.78 -9.48 -11.23
CA LYS A 123 1.38 -9.87 -11.17
C LYS A 123 1.18 -11.20 -10.45
N SER A 124 1.98 -12.21 -10.78
CA SER A 124 1.87 -13.56 -10.22
C SER A 124 2.20 -13.58 -8.72
N GLU A 125 3.26 -12.87 -8.34
CA GLU A 125 3.75 -12.73 -6.97
C GLU A 125 2.72 -12.02 -6.09
N LEU A 126 2.15 -10.92 -6.61
CA LEU A 126 1.14 -10.13 -5.90
C LEU A 126 -0.20 -10.86 -5.79
N LEU A 127 -0.62 -11.58 -6.84
CA LEU A 127 -1.82 -12.42 -6.77
C LEU A 127 -1.65 -13.53 -5.73
N TRP A 128 -0.49 -14.18 -5.69
CA TRP A 128 -0.20 -15.18 -4.66
C TRP A 128 -0.23 -14.58 -3.25
N LEU A 129 0.34 -13.39 -3.07
CA LEU A 129 0.31 -12.70 -1.77
C LEU A 129 -1.12 -12.47 -1.30
N LEU A 130 -2.01 -11.99 -2.17
CA LEU A 130 -3.43 -11.79 -1.83
C LEU A 130 -4.18 -13.09 -1.53
N GLN A 131 -3.72 -14.24 -2.04
CA GLN A 131 -4.34 -15.54 -1.72
C GLN A 131 -4.02 -16.04 -0.31
N GLN A 132 -3.00 -15.47 0.36
CA GLN A 132 -2.60 -15.93 1.69
C GLN A 132 -3.63 -15.59 2.78
N SER A 133 -4.46 -14.57 2.57
CA SER A 133 -5.47 -14.14 3.54
C SER A 133 -6.53 -13.25 2.89
N GLU A 134 -7.79 -13.41 3.27
CA GLU A 134 -8.88 -12.51 2.83
C GLU A 134 -8.73 -11.08 3.39
N ARG A 135 -7.94 -10.90 4.46
CA ARG A 135 -7.64 -9.60 5.06
C ARG A 135 -6.70 -8.74 4.22
N TYR A 136 -6.10 -9.31 3.18
CA TYR A 136 -5.08 -8.65 2.38
C TYR A 136 -5.70 -7.88 1.22
N SER A 137 -5.17 -6.71 0.91
CA SER A 137 -5.54 -5.89 -0.25
C SER A 137 -4.31 -5.24 -0.87
N LEU A 138 -4.46 -4.61 -2.03
CA LEU A 138 -3.42 -3.77 -2.63
C LEU A 138 -3.85 -2.30 -2.60
N THR A 139 -2.88 -1.42 -2.34
CA THR A 139 -3.00 0.02 -2.64
C THR A 139 -2.05 0.32 -3.79
N VAL A 140 -2.59 0.49 -4.98
CA VAL A 140 -1.79 0.84 -6.17
C VAL A 140 -1.52 2.33 -6.14
N TRP A 141 -0.25 2.72 -6.03
CA TRP A 141 0.17 4.11 -5.95
C TRP A 141 1.16 4.51 -7.04
N THR A 142 1.30 5.81 -7.27
CA THR A 142 2.19 6.35 -8.31
C THR A 142 3.05 7.48 -7.79
N GLY A 143 4.34 7.44 -8.10
CA GLY A 143 5.26 8.55 -7.89
C GLY A 143 5.26 9.53 -9.07
N LYS A 144 5.70 10.76 -8.83
CA LYS A 144 5.74 11.84 -9.85
C LYS A 144 6.59 11.53 -11.08
N GLN A 145 7.56 10.62 -10.95
CA GLN A 145 8.50 10.25 -12.02
C GLN A 145 8.20 8.88 -12.62
N ASP A 146 7.09 8.24 -12.22
CA ASP A 146 6.72 6.95 -12.78
C ASP A 146 6.23 7.10 -14.21
N GLN A 147 6.66 6.17 -15.05
CA GLN A 147 6.13 6.00 -16.39
C GLN A 147 5.14 4.84 -16.36
N TYR A 148 3.88 5.16 -16.58
CA TYR A 148 2.77 4.22 -16.65
C TYR A 148 1.65 4.87 -17.47
N SER A 149 0.77 4.04 -18.02
CA SER A 149 -0.38 4.44 -18.84
C SER A 149 -1.70 4.19 -18.13
N THR A 150 -2.80 4.76 -18.65
CA THR A 150 -4.15 4.40 -18.19
C THR A 150 -4.43 2.91 -18.45
N GLU A 151 -3.91 2.37 -19.55
CA GLU A 151 -4.01 0.97 -19.93
C GLU A 151 -3.37 0.04 -18.87
N ASP A 152 -2.23 0.43 -18.30
CA ASP A 152 -1.60 -0.32 -17.21
C ASP A 152 -2.53 -0.42 -15.99
N LEU A 153 -3.19 0.68 -15.61
CA LEU A 153 -4.15 0.71 -14.50
C LEU A 153 -5.41 -0.12 -14.80
N LEU A 154 -5.90 -0.07 -16.04
CA LEU A 154 -7.01 -0.90 -16.49
C LEU A 154 -6.64 -2.38 -16.45
N HIS A 155 -5.43 -2.74 -16.85
CA HIS A 155 -4.96 -4.12 -16.76
C HIS A 155 -4.94 -4.62 -15.31
N ILE A 156 -4.44 -3.81 -14.37
CA ILE A 156 -4.49 -4.17 -12.95
C ILE A 156 -5.94 -4.40 -12.52
N ARG A 157 -6.85 -3.49 -12.90
CA ARG A 157 -8.27 -3.59 -12.56
C ARG A 157 -8.97 -4.84 -13.12
N GLU A 158 -8.55 -5.32 -14.27
CA GLU A 158 -9.11 -6.51 -14.93
C GLU A 158 -8.60 -7.81 -14.33
N ASN A 159 -7.41 -7.79 -13.72
CA ASN A 159 -6.71 -9.00 -13.30
C ASN A 159 -6.71 -9.24 -11.79
N PHE A 160 -7.09 -8.24 -11.00
CA PHE A 160 -7.21 -8.33 -9.56
C PHE A 160 -8.67 -8.14 -9.13
N ASP A 161 -9.00 -8.66 -7.94
CA ASP A 161 -10.32 -8.44 -7.34
C ASP A 161 -10.54 -6.95 -7.05
N LYS A 162 -11.51 -6.35 -7.73
CA LYS A 162 -11.84 -4.92 -7.65
C LYS A 162 -12.24 -4.48 -6.24
N SER A 163 -12.69 -5.39 -5.38
CA SER A 163 -13.03 -5.11 -3.99
C SER A 163 -11.81 -5.04 -3.07
N ARG A 164 -10.66 -5.56 -3.53
CA ARG A 164 -9.41 -5.69 -2.78
C ARG A 164 -8.27 -4.86 -3.36
N VAL A 165 -8.58 -3.94 -4.29
CA VAL A 165 -7.60 -3.01 -4.87
C VAL A 165 -8.09 -1.58 -4.71
N TYR A 166 -7.26 -0.77 -4.07
CA TYR A 166 -7.40 0.67 -3.92
C TYR A 166 -6.40 1.39 -4.82
N TYR A 167 -6.75 2.59 -5.27
CA TYR A 167 -5.94 3.38 -6.18
C TYR A 167 -5.63 4.75 -5.55
N ASP A 168 -4.34 5.03 -5.36
CA ASP A 168 -3.78 6.31 -4.91
C ASP A 168 -2.93 6.91 -6.05
N ILE A 169 -3.64 7.44 -7.05
CA ILE A 169 -3.06 7.87 -8.32
C ILE A 169 -3.06 9.40 -8.38
N LEU A 170 -1.95 9.97 -8.85
CA LEU A 170 -1.82 11.41 -9.02
C LEU A 170 -2.60 11.91 -10.24
N GLU A 171 -3.08 13.15 -10.18
CA GLU A 171 -3.60 13.84 -11.36
C GLU A 171 -2.47 14.17 -12.35
N PRO A 172 -2.73 14.17 -13.67
CA PRO A 172 -4.04 14.02 -14.32
C PRO A 172 -4.48 12.57 -14.59
N GLN A 173 -3.59 11.59 -14.39
CA GLN A 173 -3.83 10.20 -14.77
C GLN A 173 -5.04 9.57 -14.05
N ASN A 174 -5.25 9.97 -12.79
CA ASN A 174 -6.40 9.55 -12.02
C ASN A 174 -7.72 9.94 -12.71
N SER A 175 -7.87 11.17 -13.19
CA SER A 175 -9.07 11.60 -13.91
C SER A 175 -9.32 10.79 -15.19
N GLU A 176 -8.27 10.52 -15.95
CA GLU A 176 -8.35 9.69 -17.16
C GLU A 176 -8.79 8.27 -16.84
N PHE A 177 -8.21 7.67 -15.80
CA PHE A 177 -8.56 6.33 -15.33
C PHE A 177 -10.02 6.25 -14.87
N LYS A 178 -10.49 7.23 -14.09
CA LYS A 178 -11.90 7.32 -13.67
C LYS A 178 -12.86 7.36 -14.86
N LYS A 179 -12.55 8.22 -15.83
CA LYS A 179 -13.34 8.35 -17.06
C LYS A 179 -13.37 7.03 -17.84
N ALA A 180 -12.22 6.35 -17.95
CA ALA A 180 -12.12 5.07 -18.65
C ALA A 180 -12.96 3.95 -17.99
N ILE A 181 -13.18 4.00 -16.67
CA ILE A 181 -14.00 3.02 -15.95
C ILE A 181 -15.45 3.47 -15.70
N GLY A 182 -15.87 4.57 -16.32
CA GLY A 182 -17.25 5.08 -16.27
C GLY A 182 -17.64 5.74 -14.96
N ILE A 183 -16.68 6.30 -14.22
CA ILE A 183 -16.96 7.13 -13.03
C ILE A 183 -16.94 8.60 -13.47
N GLU A 184 -18.11 9.25 -13.41
CA GLU A 184 -18.23 10.69 -13.63
C GLU A 184 -17.54 11.44 -12.47
N ILE A 185 -16.78 12.50 -12.83
CA ILE A 185 -16.03 13.37 -11.90
C ILE A 185 -16.83 14.63 -11.64
#